data_AF-A0A504IZN0-F1
#
_entry.id   AF-A0A504IZN0-F1
#
_cell.length_a   1.000
_cell.length_b   1.000
_cell.length_c   1.000
_cell.angle_alpha   90.00
_cell.angle_beta   90.00
_cell.angle_gamma   90.00
#
_symmetry.space_group_name_H-M   'P 1'
#
loop_
_entity.id
_entity.type
_entity.pdbx_description
1 polymer ?
#
loop_
_entity_poly.entity_id
_entity_poly.type
_entity_poly.pdbx_seq_one_letter_code
_entity_poly.pdbx_strand_id
1 'polypeptide(L)'
;MIIRNLKKLFSFILFFAIVSCASKKDVVYFHEIQDAYEKEIKIDYNTTFQQDDLLAITVSSSDMTGLEPFNLPAVSFNAVPGSVVGEQKQLTYLIRKDGTIDFPVLGVIKLQGLSRIEATQLLKEKLSSYIKEPIVHIELVNFRITVLGEVNQPGTFTIPNERISIIQALGLAGDLTIAGKRNDILVVREEEGKYKYHRVDITSDSIFNSPVFYLKQNDAIYVTPNNAQVKSASYNKNAPIWVSVGSVILSLVILLTR
;
A
#
# COMPACT_ATOMS: atom_id res chain seq x y z
N MET A 1 -30.31 23.36 51.64
CA MET A 1 -30.65 23.66 50.22
C MET A 1 -29.54 23.26 49.24
N ILE A 2 -28.26 23.48 49.58
CA ILE A 2 -27.08 23.20 48.75
C ILE A 2 -26.92 21.71 48.35
N ILE A 3 -27.11 20.77 49.27
CA ILE A 3 -26.93 19.32 49.03
C ILE A 3 -27.91 18.78 47.97
N ARG A 4 -29.11 19.36 47.87
CA ARG A 4 -30.13 18.94 46.89
C ARG A 4 -29.77 19.37 45.47
N ASN A 5 -29.10 20.51 45.31
CA ASN A 5 -28.61 20.97 44.02
C ASN A 5 -27.35 20.21 43.58
N LEU A 6 -26.51 19.77 44.54
CA LEU A 6 -25.32 18.96 44.26
C LEU A 6 -25.69 17.56 43.74
N LYS A 7 -26.72 16.92 44.32
CA LYS A 7 -27.24 15.64 43.81
C LYS A 7 -27.81 15.77 42.39
N LYS A 8 -28.48 16.88 42.08
CA LYS A 8 -28.99 17.16 40.73
C LYS A 8 -27.85 17.38 39.72
N LEU A 9 -26.80 18.09 40.12
CA LEU A 9 -25.61 18.30 39.29
C LEU A 9 -24.85 16.99 39.02
N PHE A 10 -24.65 16.16 40.05
CA PHE A 10 -24.03 14.85 39.91
C PHE A 10 -24.86 13.91 39.01
N SER A 11 -26.19 13.90 39.19
CA SER A 11 -27.10 13.15 38.33
C SER A 11 -27.05 13.61 36.87
N PHE A 12 -26.84 14.91 36.62
CA PHE A 12 -26.74 15.46 35.27
C PHE A 12 -25.41 15.09 34.59
N ILE A 13 -24.30 15.12 35.33
CA ILE A 13 -22.97 14.70 34.84
C ILE A 13 -22.96 13.19 34.57
N LEU A 14 -23.57 12.39 35.44
CA LEU A 14 -23.69 10.94 35.26
C LEU A 14 -24.54 10.58 34.03
N PHE A 15 -25.57 11.37 33.71
CA PHE A 15 -26.40 11.18 32.53
C PHE A 15 -25.65 11.49 31.21
N PHE A 16 -24.76 12.48 31.21
CA PHE A 16 -23.93 12.79 30.03
C PHE A 16 -22.75 11.83 29.83
N ALA A 17 -22.28 11.16 30.89
CA ALA A 17 -21.16 10.22 30.82
C ALA A 17 -21.48 8.91 30.06
N ILE A 18 -22.76 8.60 29.85
CA ILE A 18 -23.20 7.32 29.25
C ILE A 18 -23.40 7.38 27.72
N VAL A 19 -23.25 8.55 27.09
CA VAL A 19 -23.55 8.74 25.65
C VAL A 19 -22.32 8.55 24.74
N SER A 20 -21.15 8.20 25.30
CA SER A 20 -19.94 7.99 24.50
C SER A 20 -19.76 6.52 24.09
N CYS A 21 -20.60 6.04 23.16
CA CYS A 21 -20.33 4.79 22.45
C CYS A 21 -19.86 5.08 21.03
N ALA A 22 -18.68 4.56 20.66
CA ALA A 22 -18.22 4.54 19.27
C ALA A 22 -19.22 3.74 18.39
N SER A 23 -19.52 4.23 17.19
CA SER A 23 -20.49 3.61 16.30
C SER A 23 -19.87 2.40 15.58
N LYS A 24 -20.54 1.23 15.63
CA LYS A 24 -20.13 -0.01 14.95
C LYS A 24 -19.85 0.18 13.44
N LYS A 25 -20.45 1.19 12.81
CA LYS A 25 -20.31 1.50 11.38
C LYS A 25 -18.88 1.87 10.98
N ASP A 26 -18.06 2.37 11.90
CA ASP A 26 -16.73 2.91 11.59
C ASP A 26 -15.63 1.83 11.44
N VAL A 27 -15.96 0.56 11.72
CA VAL A 27 -15.00 -0.55 11.82
C VAL A 27 -15.33 -1.75 10.91
N VAL A 28 -16.56 -1.83 10.39
CA VAL A 28 -17.01 -2.99 9.60
C VAL A 28 -16.76 -2.76 8.11
N TYR A 29 -16.05 -3.70 7.47
CA TYR A 29 -15.88 -3.73 6.01
C TYR A 29 -17.19 -4.01 5.29
N PHE A 30 -17.40 -3.37 4.13
CA PHE A 30 -18.48 -3.68 3.19
C PHE A 30 -19.89 -3.64 3.81
N HIS A 31 -20.11 -2.82 4.84
CA HIS A 31 -21.38 -2.80 5.57
C HIS A 31 -22.57 -2.33 4.70
N GLU A 32 -22.29 -1.65 3.59
CA GLU A 32 -23.27 -1.16 2.63
C GLU A 32 -23.68 -2.23 1.59
N ILE A 33 -22.97 -3.36 1.52
CA ILE A 33 -23.29 -4.47 0.60
C ILE A 33 -24.18 -5.47 1.34
N GLN A 34 -25.49 -5.24 1.29
CA GLN A 34 -26.49 -6.08 1.98
C GLN A 34 -27.12 -7.15 1.07
N ASP A 35 -27.15 -6.90 -0.24
CA ASP A 35 -27.72 -7.80 -1.24
C ASP A 35 -26.63 -8.30 -2.20
N ALA A 36 -26.67 -9.60 -2.54
CA ALA A 36 -25.81 -10.16 -3.58
C ALA A 36 -26.33 -9.71 -4.95
N TYR A 37 -25.70 -8.70 -5.54
CA TYR A 37 -25.96 -8.27 -6.92
C TYR A 37 -24.68 -8.26 -7.74
N GLU A 38 -24.77 -8.70 -8.99
CA GLU A 38 -23.68 -8.60 -9.96
C GLU A 38 -23.66 -7.18 -10.53
N LYS A 39 -22.59 -6.43 -10.25
CA LYS A 39 -22.31 -5.14 -10.88
C LYS A 39 -21.23 -5.39 -11.93
N GLU A 40 -21.52 -5.07 -13.20
CA GLU A 40 -20.48 -5.02 -14.24
C GLU A 40 -19.49 -3.91 -13.90
N ILE A 41 -18.44 -4.25 -13.18
CA ILE A 41 -17.31 -3.36 -12.96
C ILE A 41 -16.44 -3.49 -14.21
N LYS A 42 -16.40 -2.44 -15.04
CA LYS A 42 -15.39 -2.33 -16.11
C LYS A 42 -14.03 -2.23 -15.45
N ILE A 43 -13.34 -3.35 -15.30
CA ILE A 43 -11.96 -3.38 -14.84
C ILE A 43 -11.08 -2.94 -16.01
N ASP A 44 -10.96 -1.62 -16.19
CA ASP A 44 -9.96 -1.03 -17.08
C ASP A 44 -8.62 -0.94 -16.34
N TYR A 45 -8.02 -2.11 -16.07
CA TYR A 45 -6.69 -2.20 -15.45
C TYR A 45 -5.68 -2.64 -16.49
N ASN A 46 -4.98 -1.66 -17.05
CA ASN A 46 -3.79 -1.88 -17.87
C ASN A 46 -2.58 -1.31 -17.13
N THR A 47 -1.88 -2.14 -16.37
CA THR A 47 -0.55 -1.77 -15.87
C THR A 47 0.39 -1.65 -17.05
N THR A 48 0.94 -0.47 -17.22
CA THR A 48 1.96 -0.16 -18.22
C THR A 48 3.30 0.04 -17.53
N PHE A 49 4.37 -0.30 -18.23
CA PHE A 49 5.71 -0.09 -17.72
C PHE A 49 6.06 1.39 -17.65
N GLN A 50 6.78 1.76 -16.60
CA GLN A 50 7.15 3.13 -16.27
C GLN A 50 8.67 3.28 -16.23
N GLN A 51 9.11 4.53 -16.16
CA GLN A 51 10.50 4.83 -15.91
C GLN A 51 10.96 4.17 -14.60
N ASP A 52 12.21 3.72 -14.55
CA ASP A 52 12.85 3.11 -13.38
C ASP A 52 12.29 1.72 -12.99
N ASP A 53 11.43 1.14 -13.83
CA ASP A 53 11.04 -0.27 -13.75
C ASP A 53 12.25 -1.18 -14.06
N LEU A 54 12.38 -2.26 -13.28
CA LEU A 54 13.37 -3.32 -13.50
C LEU A 54 12.67 -4.55 -14.04
N LEU A 55 12.97 -4.91 -15.29
CA LEU A 55 12.36 -6.04 -15.98
C LEU A 55 13.33 -7.22 -16.06
N ALA A 56 12.90 -8.39 -15.63
CA ALA A 56 13.55 -9.64 -16.02
C ALA A 56 12.90 -10.11 -17.32
N ILE A 57 13.69 -10.18 -18.40
CA ILE A 57 13.21 -10.66 -19.70
C ILE A 57 13.95 -11.95 -20.04
N THR A 58 13.19 -13.01 -20.29
CA THR A 58 13.70 -14.31 -20.72
C THR A 58 13.11 -14.67 -22.08
N VAL A 59 13.98 -15.06 -23.01
CA VAL A 59 13.61 -15.50 -24.34
C VAL A 59 13.85 -17.00 -24.45
N SER A 60 12.84 -17.73 -24.90
CA SER A 60 12.93 -19.16 -25.21
C SER A 60 12.33 -19.45 -26.59
N SER A 61 12.62 -20.63 -27.13
CA SER A 61 12.09 -21.11 -28.41
C SER A 61 12.02 -22.63 -28.39
N SER A 62 11.23 -23.20 -29.30
CA SER A 62 11.25 -24.62 -29.63
C SER A 62 12.60 -25.08 -30.21
N ASP A 63 13.33 -24.16 -30.85
CA ASP A 63 14.70 -24.36 -31.33
C ASP A 63 15.69 -23.63 -30.41
N MET A 64 16.58 -24.39 -29.76
CA MET A 64 17.57 -23.83 -28.84
C MET A 64 18.73 -23.11 -29.56
N THR A 65 18.81 -23.22 -30.89
CA THR A 65 19.91 -22.66 -31.68
C THR A 65 19.84 -21.13 -31.72
N GLY A 66 20.88 -20.46 -31.21
CA GLY A 66 21.02 -19.00 -31.31
C GLY A 66 20.27 -18.20 -30.25
N LEU A 67 19.81 -18.81 -29.15
CA LEU A 67 19.17 -18.11 -28.04
C LEU A 67 20.16 -17.37 -27.11
N GLU A 68 21.39 -17.86 -27.02
CA GLU A 68 22.43 -17.36 -26.11
C GLU A 68 22.61 -15.84 -26.14
N PRO A 69 22.66 -15.17 -27.32
CA PRO A 69 22.87 -13.73 -27.36
C PRO A 69 21.69 -12.92 -26.83
N PHE A 70 20.49 -13.50 -26.71
CA PHE A 70 19.25 -12.79 -26.36
C PHE A 70 18.88 -12.90 -24.88
N ASN A 71 19.57 -13.75 -24.12
CA ASN A 71 19.39 -13.89 -22.68
C ASN A 71 20.60 -13.34 -21.94
N LEU A 72 20.35 -12.58 -20.87
CA LEU A 72 21.44 -12.13 -20.00
C LEU A 72 21.99 -13.32 -19.22
N PRO A 73 23.33 -13.45 -19.10
CA PRO A 73 23.93 -14.54 -18.34
C PRO A 73 23.52 -14.42 -16.87
N ALA A 74 23.17 -15.56 -16.25
CA ALA A 74 22.96 -15.60 -14.82
C ALA A 74 24.31 -15.42 -14.12
N VAL A 75 24.42 -14.46 -13.21
CA VAL A 75 25.62 -14.23 -12.42
C VAL A 75 25.41 -14.78 -11.01
N SER A 76 26.36 -15.58 -10.53
CA SER A 76 26.43 -15.97 -9.12
C SER A 76 27.41 -15.06 -8.40
N PHE A 77 26.93 -14.35 -7.37
CA PHE A 77 27.80 -13.56 -6.51
C PHE A 77 28.23 -14.43 -5.32
N ASN A 78 29.52 -14.73 -5.23
CA ASN A 78 30.09 -15.38 -4.05
C ASN A 78 30.30 -14.32 -2.96
N ALA A 79 29.52 -14.37 -1.88
CA ALA A 79 29.69 -13.48 -0.74
C ALA A 79 30.79 -13.95 0.24
N VAL A 80 31.28 -15.19 0.12
CA VAL A 80 32.26 -15.80 1.05
C VAL A 80 33.27 -16.68 0.29
N PRO A 81 34.60 -16.47 0.45
CA PRO A 81 35.60 -17.41 -0.03
C PRO A 81 35.45 -18.76 0.68
N GLY A 82 35.16 -19.84 -0.05
CA GLY A 82 35.08 -21.20 0.49
C GLY A 82 33.66 -21.74 0.76
N SER A 83 32.60 -21.05 0.34
CA SER A 83 31.22 -21.57 0.34
C SER A 83 30.60 -21.43 -1.04
N VAL A 84 30.02 -22.51 -1.57
CA VAL A 84 29.43 -22.59 -2.94
C VAL A 84 27.95 -22.16 -2.95
N VAL A 85 27.49 -21.45 -1.92
CA VAL A 85 26.10 -20.96 -1.86
C VAL A 85 26.09 -19.51 -2.33
N GLY A 86 26.25 -19.33 -3.64
CA GLY A 86 25.97 -18.06 -4.30
C GLY A 86 24.50 -18.05 -4.74
N GLU A 87 23.75 -17.03 -4.35
CA GLU A 87 22.43 -16.82 -4.94
C GLU A 87 22.60 -16.46 -6.41
N GLN A 88 22.01 -17.26 -7.29
CA GLN A 88 21.95 -16.99 -8.71
C GLN A 88 21.02 -15.79 -8.92
N LYS A 89 21.57 -14.63 -9.24
CA LYS A 89 20.78 -13.43 -9.48
C LYS A 89 20.57 -13.26 -10.98
N GLN A 90 19.30 -13.28 -11.39
CA GLN A 90 18.94 -12.93 -12.77
C GLN A 90 19.21 -11.44 -12.99
N LEU A 91 19.91 -11.12 -14.07
CA LEU A 91 20.13 -9.75 -14.48
C LEU A 91 18.82 -9.13 -15.00
N THR A 92 18.67 -7.82 -14.82
CA THR A 92 17.45 -7.08 -15.15
C THR A 92 17.74 -5.93 -16.10
N TYR A 93 16.72 -5.54 -16.86
CA TYR A 93 16.69 -4.39 -17.73
C TYR A 93 16.06 -3.21 -17.01
N LEU A 94 16.79 -2.10 -16.90
CA LEU A 94 16.26 -0.85 -16.37
C LEU A 94 15.61 -0.04 -17.48
N ILE A 95 14.35 0.34 -17.31
CA ILE A 95 13.69 1.32 -18.18
C ILE A 95 14.24 2.70 -17.87
N ARG A 96 14.96 3.28 -18.83
CA ARG A 96 15.62 4.57 -18.71
C ARG A 96 14.62 5.73 -18.74
N LYS A 97 15.15 6.94 -18.48
CA LYS A 97 14.41 8.21 -18.56
C LYS A 97 13.76 8.51 -19.90
N ASP A 98 14.27 7.97 -20.99
CA ASP A 98 13.68 8.08 -22.33
C ASP A 98 12.63 7.00 -22.63
N GLY A 99 12.37 6.12 -21.66
CA GLY A 99 11.40 5.03 -21.74
C GLY A 99 11.91 3.78 -22.45
N THR A 100 13.22 3.66 -22.64
CA THR A 100 13.85 2.56 -23.40
C THR A 100 14.66 1.61 -22.52
N ILE A 101 14.92 0.41 -23.06
CA ILE A 101 15.91 -0.55 -22.56
C ILE A 101 16.96 -0.83 -23.64
N ASP A 102 18.17 -1.24 -23.24
CA ASP A 102 19.12 -1.86 -24.16
C ASP A 102 18.91 -3.37 -24.17
N PHE A 103 18.32 -3.87 -25.25
CA PHE A 103 18.11 -5.29 -25.44
C PHE A 103 19.26 -5.89 -26.28
N PRO A 104 19.82 -7.06 -25.91
CA PRO A 104 20.89 -7.68 -26.67
C PRO A 104 20.49 -7.96 -28.13
N VAL A 105 21.42 -7.73 -29.06
CA VAL A 105 21.24 -7.88 -30.52
C VAL A 105 20.25 -6.87 -31.13
N LEU A 106 19.07 -6.68 -30.53
CA LEU A 106 18.02 -5.78 -31.02
C LEU A 106 18.29 -4.30 -30.72
N GLY A 107 19.22 -4.01 -29.81
CA GLY A 107 19.60 -2.65 -29.42
C GLY A 107 18.52 -1.96 -28.58
N VAL A 108 18.34 -0.66 -28.80
CA VAL A 108 17.44 0.18 -28.00
C VAL A 108 15.98 -0.11 -28.34
N ILE A 109 15.17 -0.44 -27.33
CA ILE A 109 13.74 -0.74 -27.47
C ILE A 109 12.94 0.11 -26.49
N LYS A 110 11.92 0.82 -26.98
CA LYS A 110 10.98 1.58 -26.15
C LYS A 110 9.93 0.65 -25.54
N LEU A 111 9.86 0.61 -24.21
CA LEU A 111 8.89 -0.20 -23.46
C LEU A 111 7.96 0.63 -22.56
N GLN A 112 8.34 1.86 -22.22
CA GLN A 112 7.51 2.74 -21.41
C GLN A 112 6.13 2.96 -22.06
N GLY A 113 5.09 2.85 -21.25
CA GLY A 113 3.70 3.03 -21.67
C GLY A 113 3.08 1.78 -22.29
N LEU A 114 3.86 0.73 -22.57
CA LEU A 114 3.34 -0.56 -23.00
C LEU A 114 2.95 -1.39 -21.77
N SER A 115 1.83 -2.10 -21.88
CA SER A 115 1.51 -3.22 -21.00
C SER A 115 2.49 -4.37 -21.24
N ARG A 116 2.57 -5.30 -20.28
CA ARG A 116 3.35 -6.53 -20.47
C ARG A 116 2.96 -7.28 -21.74
N ILE A 117 1.68 -7.32 -22.06
CA ILE A 117 1.16 -8.03 -23.24
C ILE A 117 1.68 -7.35 -24.52
N GLU A 118 1.56 -6.02 -24.60
CA GLU A 118 2.04 -5.24 -25.74
C GLU A 118 3.57 -5.32 -25.88
N ALA A 119 4.32 -5.21 -24.78
CA ALA A 119 5.77 -5.35 -24.76
C ALA A 119 6.21 -6.76 -25.19
N THR A 120 5.51 -7.79 -24.72
CA THR A 120 5.76 -9.20 -25.12
C THR A 120 5.54 -9.37 -26.62
N GLN A 121 4.44 -8.82 -27.14
CA GLN A 121 4.13 -8.88 -28.57
C GLN A 121 5.18 -8.14 -29.40
N LEU A 122 5.55 -6.93 -29.00
CA LEU A 122 6.60 -6.13 -29.64
C LEU A 122 7.93 -6.88 -29.72
N LEU A 123 8.36 -7.50 -28.61
CA LEU A 123 9.61 -8.27 -28.58
C LEU A 123 9.52 -9.52 -29.43
N LYS A 124 8.40 -10.26 -29.39
CA LYS A 124 8.19 -11.44 -30.24
C LYS A 124 8.31 -11.09 -31.73
N GLU A 125 7.68 -10.01 -32.16
CA GLU A 125 7.76 -9.54 -33.55
C GLU A 125 9.19 -9.22 -33.97
N LYS A 126 9.93 -8.47 -33.13
CA LYS A 126 11.34 -8.14 -33.40
C LYS A 126 12.25 -9.36 -33.39
N LEU A 127 12.00 -10.33 -32.51
CA LEU A 127 12.78 -11.56 -32.40
C LEU A 127 12.48 -12.58 -33.50
N SER A 128 11.31 -12.51 -34.14
CA SER A 128 10.90 -13.47 -35.18
C SER A 128 11.80 -13.44 -36.43
N SER A 129 12.56 -12.37 -36.64
CA SER A 129 13.58 -12.31 -37.71
C SER A 129 14.86 -13.06 -37.38
N TYR A 130 15.07 -13.47 -36.13
CA TYR A 130 16.30 -14.08 -35.64
C TYR A 130 16.08 -15.48 -35.06
N ILE A 131 14.92 -15.72 -34.45
CA ILE A 131 14.58 -16.95 -33.74
C ILE A 131 13.25 -17.45 -34.29
N LYS A 132 13.16 -18.76 -34.54
CA LYS A 132 11.90 -19.40 -34.92
C LYS A 132 10.97 -19.49 -33.71
N GLU A 133 9.72 -19.06 -33.84
CA GLU A 133 8.68 -19.18 -32.78
C GLU A 133 9.15 -18.69 -31.39
N PRO A 134 9.61 -17.42 -31.25
CA PRO A 134 10.11 -16.92 -29.98
C PRO A 134 9.00 -16.82 -28.93
N ILE A 135 9.30 -17.30 -27.72
CA ILE A 135 8.51 -17.12 -26.51
C ILE A 135 9.25 -16.11 -25.65
N VAL A 136 8.56 -15.05 -25.25
CA VAL A 136 9.13 -13.98 -24.41
C VAL A 136 8.36 -13.97 -23.10
N HIS A 137 9.09 -14.05 -22.00
CA HIS A 137 8.59 -13.86 -20.64
C HIS A 137 9.18 -12.57 -20.07
N ILE A 138 8.31 -11.69 -19.57
CA ILE A 138 8.69 -10.42 -18.95
C ILE A 138 8.10 -10.39 -17.55
N GLU A 139 8.94 -10.10 -16.56
CA GLU A 139 8.56 -9.96 -15.16
C GLU A 139 9.05 -8.62 -14.61
N LEU A 140 8.17 -7.89 -13.91
CA LEU A 140 8.54 -6.67 -13.18
C LEU A 140 9.11 -7.02 -11.80
N VAL A 141 10.43 -6.89 -11.64
CA VAL A 141 11.18 -7.39 -10.47
C VAL A 141 11.10 -6.45 -9.28
N ASN A 142 10.94 -5.14 -9.52
CA ASN A 142 10.97 -4.15 -8.45
C ASN A 142 9.59 -3.65 -8.03
N PHE A 143 8.49 -4.35 -8.36
CA PHE A 143 7.15 -3.90 -7.96
C PHE A 143 7.04 -3.84 -6.43
N ARG A 144 6.97 -2.63 -5.88
CA ARG A 144 6.90 -2.34 -4.46
C ARG A 144 5.77 -1.36 -4.17
N ILE A 145 5.16 -1.55 -3.02
CA ILE A 145 4.20 -0.61 -2.44
C ILE A 145 4.61 -0.32 -1.00
N THR A 146 4.21 0.83 -0.47
CA THR A 146 4.51 1.20 0.92
C THR A 146 3.22 1.42 1.68
N VAL A 147 3.03 0.75 2.82
CA VAL A 147 1.85 0.91 3.68
C VAL A 147 2.28 1.47 5.03
N LEU A 148 1.67 2.59 5.43
CA LEU A 148 2.03 3.36 6.63
C LEU A 148 0.78 3.76 7.43
N GLY A 149 1.01 4.25 8.65
CA GLY A 149 -0.06 4.74 9.53
C GLY A 149 -0.63 3.64 10.42
N GLU A 150 -1.94 3.69 10.64
CA GLU A 150 -2.65 2.78 11.56
C GLU A 150 -2.94 1.40 10.94
N VAL A 151 -1.87 0.64 10.69
CA VAL A 151 -1.86 -0.77 10.28
C VAL A 151 -1.02 -1.60 11.25
N ASN A 152 -1.23 -2.90 11.30
CA ASN A 152 -0.50 -3.76 12.25
C ASN A 152 0.98 -3.97 11.87
N GLN A 153 1.30 -3.94 10.58
CA GLN A 153 2.66 -4.11 10.05
C GLN A 153 2.95 -3.05 8.99
N PRO A 154 3.31 -1.80 9.39
CA PRO A 154 3.71 -0.78 8.44
C PRO A 154 5.06 -1.12 7.81
N GLY A 155 5.22 -0.83 6.52
CA GLY A 155 6.45 -1.11 5.79
C GLY A 155 6.31 -1.05 4.27
N THR A 156 7.42 -1.29 3.58
CA THR A 156 7.46 -1.44 2.13
C THR A 156 7.46 -2.93 1.76
N PHE A 157 6.53 -3.32 0.89
CA PHE A 157 6.31 -4.69 0.46
C PHE A 157 6.67 -4.84 -1.01
N THR A 158 7.41 -5.89 -1.34
CA THR A 158 7.65 -6.28 -2.75
C THR A 158 6.54 -7.22 -3.17
N ILE A 159 5.88 -6.91 -4.28
CA ILE A 159 4.71 -7.63 -4.75
C ILE A 159 5.17 -8.59 -5.85
N PRO A 160 5.03 -9.90 -5.66
CA PRO A 160 5.48 -10.89 -6.63
C PRO A 160 4.65 -10.87 -7.92
N ASN A 161 3.41 -10.38 -7.83
CA ASN A 161 2.50 -10.28 -8.97
C ASN A 161 2.41 -8.83 -9.45
N GLU A 162 2.35 -8.60 -10.75
CA GLU A 162 2.14 -7.28 -11.38
C GLU A 162 0.76 -6.64 -11.12
N ARG A 163 0.00 -7.19 -10.18
CA ARG A 163 -1.31 -6.69 -9.76
C ARG A 163 -1.48 -6.92 -8.27
N ILE A 164 -1.84 -5.83 -7.58
CA ILE A 164 -2.28 -5.86 -6.19
C ILE A 164 -3.36 -4.80 -5.98
N SER A 165 -4.43 -5.15 -5.29
CA SER A 165 -5.44 -4.18 -4.88
C SER A 165 -5.07 -3.53 -3.55
N ILE A 166 -5.63 -2.35 -3.26
CA ILE A 166 -5.48 -1.69 -1.97
C ILE A 166 -5.95 -2.59 -0.81
N ILE A 167 -6.98 -3.40 -1.02
CA ILE A 167 -7.48 -4.35 -0.01
C ILE A 167 -6.43 -5.43 0.27
N GLN A 168 -5.80 -5.97 -0.77
CA GLN A 168 -4.71 -6.95 -0.63
C GLN A 168 -3.48 -6.34 0.06
N ALA A 169 -3.12 -5.10 -0.32
CA ALA A 169 -2.02 -4.37 0.30
C ALA A 169 -2.20 -4.16 1.80
N LEU A 170 -3.41 -3.76 2.21
CA LEU A 170 -3.75 -3.63 3.63
C LEU A 170 -3.71 -4.98 4.34
N GLY A 171 -4.16 -6.05 3.69
CA GLY A 171 -4.01 -7.42 4.20
C GLY A 171 -2.55 -7.84 4.39
N LEU A 172 -1.66 -7.50 3.44
CA LEU A 172 -0.22 -7.74 3.56
C LEU A 172 0.40 -6.97 4.74
N ALA A 173 -0.10 -5.76 5.02
CA ALA A 173 0.29 -4.96 6.18
C ALA A 173 -0.38 -5.42 7.49
N GLY A 174 -0.97 -6.62 7.52
CA GLY A 174 -1.59 -7.19 8.70
C GLY A 174 -2.94 -6.58 9.07
N ASP A 175 -3.62 -5.91 8.12
CA ASP A 175 -4.86 -5.16 8.31
C ASP A 175 -4.70 -3.87 9.15
N LEU A 176 -5.73 -3.02 9.11
CA LEU A 176 -5.83 -1.79 9.89
C LEU A 176 -5.95 -2.10 11.39
N THR A 177 -5.33 -1.27 12.23
CA THR A 177 -5.59 -1.31 13.67
C THR A 177 -7.03 -0.86 13.96
N ILE A 178 -7.50 -1.08 15.19
CA ILE A 178 -8.79 -0.52 15.64
C ILE A 178 -8.81 1.01 15.61
N ALA A 179 -7.63 1.63 15.64
CA ALA A 179 -7.47 3.06 15.54
C ALA A 179 -7.45 3.58 14.09
N GLY A 180 -7.36 2.71 13.08
CA GLY A 180 -7.35 3.10 11.67
C GLY A 180 -8.74 3.45 11.13
N LYS A 181 -8.85 4.59 10.45
CA LYS A 181 -10.06 5.02 9.75
C LYS A 181 -10.18 4.30 8.40
N ARG A 182 -11.15 3.37 8.28
CA ARG A 182 -11.43 2.63 7.04
C ARG A 182 -12.03 3.53 5.94
N ASN A 183 -12.69 4.62 6.32
CA ASN A 183 -13.25 5.59 5.39
C ASN A 183 -12.29 6.73 5.00
N ASP A 184 -11.04 6.68 5.48
CA ASP A 184 -10.07 7.75 5.25
C ASP A 184 -8.65 7.23 5.06
N ILE A 185 -8.43 6.61 3.91
CA ILE A 185 -7.13 6.09 3.49
C ILE A 185 -6.60 6.95 2.36
N LEU A 186 -5.36 7.43 2.52
CA LEU A 186 -4.67 8.23 1.51
C LEU A 186 -3.75 7.33 0.67
N VAL A 187 -3.94 7.34 -0.64
CA VAL A 187 -2.99 6.79 -1.61
C VAL A 187 -2.25 7.95 -2.27
N VAL A 188 -0.92 7.93 -2.17
CA VAL A 188 -0.01 8.84 -2.84
C VAL A 188 0.60 8.09 -4.01
N ARG A 189 0.44 8.65 -5.20
CA ARG A 189 0.90 8.06 -6.45
C ARG A 189 1.69 9.08 -7.26
N GLU A 190 2.82 8.68 -7.81
CA GLU A 190 3.52 9.48 -8.80
C GLU A 190 2.92 9.22 -10.18
N GLU A 191 2.46 10.27 -10.86
CA GLU A 191 2.02 10.20 -12.26
C GLU A 191 2.62 11.40 -13.01
N GLU A 192 3.34 11.13 -14.10
CA GLU A 192 3.96 12.17 -14.96
C GLU A 192 4.89 13.13 -14.18
N GLY A 193 5.66 12.59 -13.22
CA GLY A 193 6.58 13.35 -12.38
C GLY A 193 5.89 14.25 -11.35
N LYS A 194 4.60 14.05 -11.09
CA LYS A 194 3.83 14.76 -10.06
C LYS A 194 3.19 13.78 -9.10
N TYR A 195 3.19 14.12 -7.81
CA TYR A 195 2.43 13.35 -6.82
C TYR A 195 0.94 13.72 -6.87
N LYS A 196 0.10 12.71 -7.06
CA LYS A 196 -1.35 12.77 -6.91
C LYS A 196 -1.76 12.10 -5.60
N TYR A 197 -2.79 12.67 -4.98
CA TYR A 197 -3.31 12.27 -3.68
C TYR A 197 -4.75 11.81 -3.83
N HIS A 198 -5.02 10.55 -3.53
CA HIS A 198 -6.34 9.95 -3.63
C HIS A 198 -6.81 9.52 -2.24
N ARG A 199 -7.91 10.09 -1.75
CA ARG A 199 -8.56 9.57 -0.54
C ARG A 199 -9.62 8.56 -0.93
N VAL A 200 -9.63 7.43 -0.24
CA VAL A 200 -10.55 6.34 -0.49
C VAL A 200 -11.19 5.82 0.78
N ASP A 201 -12.41 5.36 0.61
CA ASP A 201 -13.20 4.69 1.63
C ASP A 201 -13.34 3.20 1.26
N ILE A 202 -12.80 2.31 2.11
CA ILE A 202 -12.84 0.86 1.89
C ILE A 202 -14.05 0.18 2.56
N THR A 203 -14.96 0.96 3.14
CA THR A 203 -16.21 0.46 3.74
C THR A 203 -17.37 0.39 2.74
N SER A 204 -17.31 1.14 1.65
CA SER A 204 -18.32 1.22 0.59
C SER A 204 -17.90 0.50 -0.70
N ASP A 205 -18.86 0.20 -1.58
CA ASP A 205 -18.61 -0.40 -2.91
C ASP A 205 -17.89 0.57 -3.88
N SER A 206 -17.85 1.86 -3.54
CA SER A 206 -17.22 2.90 -4.35
C SER A 206 -15.73 2.62 -4.60
N ILE A 207 -15.08 1.90 -3.69
CA ILE A 207 -13.67 1.52 -3.79
C ILE A 207 -13.36 0.75 -5.07
N PHE A 208 -14.28 -0.10 -5.54
CA PHE A 208 -14.08 -0.91 -6.74
C PHE A 208 -14.03 -0.09 -8.04
N ASN A 209 -14.59 1.13 -8.02
CA ASN A 209 -14.54 2.07 -9.15
C ASN A 209 -13.42 3.11 -9.00
N SER A 210 -12.62 3.02 -7.94
CA SER A 210 -11.55 3.98 -7.67
C SER A 210 -10.37 3.78 -8.65
N PRO A 211 -9.76 4.85 -9.17
CA PRO A 211 -8.55 4.77 -10.00
C PRO A 211 -7.32 4.24 -9.23
N VAL A 212 -7.43 4.14 -7.89
CA VAL A 212 -6.40 3.56 -7.02
C VAL A 212 -6.84 2.24 -6.38
N PHE A 213 -7.92 1.61 -6.88
CA PHE A 213 -8.31 0.27 -6.41
C PHE A 213 -7.17 -0.72 -6.60
N TYR A 214 -6.60 -0.74 -7.80
CA TYR A 214 -5.34 -1.42 -8.06
C TYR A 214 -4.18 -0.43 -7.91
N LEU A 215 -3.15 -0.89 -7.24
CA LEU A 215 -1.97 -0.11 -6.94
C LEU A 215 -0.98 -0.21 -8.10
N LYS A 216 -0.23 0.87 -8.30
CA LYS A 216 0.89 0.95 -9.22
C LYS A 216 2.20 0.87 -8.46
N GLN A 217 3.27 0.65 -9.21
CA GLN A 217 4.63 0.69 -8.72
C GLN A 217 4.88 1.96 -7.90
N ASN A 218 5.52 1.80 -6.73
CA ASN A 218 5.85 2.86 -5.78
C ASN A 218 4.66 3.60 -5.15
N ASP A 219 3.43 3.09 -5.26
CA ASP A 219 2.29 3.66 -4.51
C ASP A 219 2.55 3.62 -3.00
N ALA A 220 2.24 4.72 -2.32
CA ALA A 220 2.28 4.82 -0.86
C ALA A 220 0.88 4.96 -0.30
N ILE A 221 0.51 4.06 0.60
CA ILE A 221 -0.78 3.98 1.27
C ILE A 221 -0.58 4.43 2.70
N TYR A 222 -1.37 5.39 3.15
CA TYR A 222 -1.36 5.90 4.50
C TYR A 222 -2.75 5.78 5.13
N VAL A 223 -2.83 5.03 6.22
CA VAL A 223 -4.07 4.87 7.00
C VAL A 223 -4.13 5.92 8.10
N THR A 224 -5.16 6.77 8.04
CA THR A 224 -5.33 7.87 8.98
C THR A 224 -5.78 7.36 10.36
N PRO A 225 -5.18 7.85 11.47
CA PRO A 225 -5.66 7.53 12.81
C PRO A 225 -7.01 8.17 13.14
N ASN A 226 -7.78 7.49 13.99
CA ASN A 226 -9.01 7.99 14.55
C ASN A 226 -8.76 9.12 15.56
N ASN A 227 -9.79 9.88 15.89
CA ASN A 227 -9.65 11.06 16.74
C ASN A 227 -9.19 10.71 18.17
N ALA A 228 -9.51 9.50 18.66
CA ALA A 228 -9.06 9.05 19.98
C ALA A 228 -7.54 8.85 19.99
N GLN A 229 -6.99 8.21 18.96
CA GLN A 229 -5.56 7.97 18.78
C GLN A 229 -4.78 9.27 18.56
N VAL A 230 -5.33 10.22 17.81
CA VAL A 230 -4.70 11.55 17.63
C VAL A 230 -4.64 12.30 18.98
N LYS A 231 -5.71 12.24 19.78
CA LYS A 231 -5.78 12.89 21.10
C LYS A 231 -4.86 12.24 22.12
N SER A 232 -4.73 10.91 22.12
CA SER A 232 -3.81 10.19 23.00
C SER A 232 -2.36 10.48 22.64
N ALA A 233 -2.03 10.59 21.35
CA ALA A 233 -0.70 11.00 20.90
C ALA A 233 -0.37 12.45 21.29
N SER A 234 -1.38 13.32 21.35
CA SER A 234 -1.25 14.72 21.78
C SER A 234 -1.38 14.92 23.30
N TYR A 235 -1.34 13.85 24.10
CA TYR A 235 -1.57 13.92 25.54
C TYR A 235 -0.55 14.83 26.23
N ASN A 236 -1.03 15.85 26.92
CA ASN A 236 -0.21 16.75 27.72
C ASN A 236 0.35 15.98 28.93
N LYS A 237 1.66 15.72 28.93
CA LYS A 237 2.36 15.01 30.01
C LYS A 237 2.13 15.63 31.40
N ASN A 238 1.72 16.89 31.48
CA ASN A 238 1.45 17.60 32.74
C ASN A 238 0.01 17.45 33.23
N ALA A 239 -0.91 16.83 32.46
CA ALA A 239 -2.29 16.64 32.88
C ALA A 239 -2.43 15.86 34.21
N PRO A 240 -1.68 14.76 34.48
CA PRO A 240 -1.70 14.09 35.78
C PRO A 240 -1.18 14.97 36.92
N ILE A 241 -0.25 15.88 36.63
CA ILE A 241 0.29 16.84 37.60
C ILE A 241 -0.82 17.80 38.04
N TRP A 242 -1.56 18.38 37.08
CA TRP A 242 -2.67 19.29 37.40
C TRP A 242 -3.83 18.59 38.13
N VAL A 243 -4.14 17.33 37.77
CA VAL A 243 -5.11 16.52 38.51
C VAL A 243 -4.65 16.27 39.95
N SER A 244 -3.36 16.01 40.16
CA SER A 244 -2.77 15.82 41.50
C SER A 244 -2.76 17.11 42.32
N VAL A 245 -2.42 18.25 41.71
CA VAL A 245 -2.47 19.56 42.38
C VAL A 245 -3.92 19.90 42.78
N GLY A 246 -4.88 19.69 41.88
CA GLY A 246 -6.29 19.89 42.16
C GLY A 246 -6.81 18.99 43.29
N SER A 247 -6.41 17.72 43.34
CA SER A 247 -6.82 16.80 44.40
C SER A 247 -6.23 17.16 45.76
N VAL A 248 -4.98 17.63 45.81
CA VAL A 248 -4.34 18.15 47.03
C VAL A 248 -5.05 19.40 47.52
N ILE A 249 -5.34 20.37 46.63
CA ILE A 249 -6.06 21.60 46.97
C ILE A 249 -7.45 21.26 47.52
N LEU A 250 -8.19 20.37 46.83
CA LEU A 250 -9.51 19.94 47.26
C LEU A 250 -9.48 19.28 48.65
N SER A 251 -8.48 18.43 48.90
CA SER A 251 -8.28 17.78 50.20
C SER A 251 -8.02 18.80 51.30
N LEU A 252 -7.22 19.83 51.03
CA LEU A 252 -6.93 20.92 51.96
C LEU A 252 -8.19 21.73 52.31
N VAL A 253 -9.00 22.06 51.29
CA VAL A 253 -10.25 22.80 51.48
C VAL A 253 -11.24 21.99 52.34
N ILE A 254 -11.36 20.68 52.10
CA ILE A 254 -12.23 19.81 52.91
C ILE A 254 -11.76 19.75 54.37
N LEU A 255 -10.45 19.70 54.60
CA LEU A 255 -9.87 19.69 55.95
C LEU A 255 -10.14 21.01 56.69
N LEU A 256 -9.99 22.15 56.01
CA LEU A 256 -10.13 23.49 56.61
C LEU A 256 -11.58 23.94 56.78
N THR A 257 -12.53 23.31 56.09
CA THR A 257 -13.98 23.63 56.18
C THR A 257 -14.76 22.71 57.12
N ARG A 258 -14.09 21.70 57.70
CA ARG A 258 -14.62 20.84 58.77
C ARG A 258 -14.32 21.43 60.14
#